data_AF-A0A7C5N644-F1
#
_entry.id   AF-A0A7C5N644-F1
#
_cell.length_a   1.000
_cell.length_b   1.000
_cell.length_c   1.000
_cell.angle_alpha   90.00
_cell.angle_beta   90.00
_cell.angle_gamma   90.00
#
_symmetry.space_group_name_H-M   'P 1'
#
loop_
_entity.id
_entity.type
_entity.pdbx_description
1 polymer ?
#
loop_
_entity_poly.entity_id
_entity_poly.type
_entity_poly.pdbx_seq_one_letter_code
_entity_poly.pdbx_strand_id
1 'polypeptide(L)'
;MTPTPISATNVVGMDGQARSAFSGSPLTRALPLLVGLVVVGIGVALNETGVPVGRTVILVGLPVAIVGLIVIALPRRPAPPPEVVDEGPNAALAVAAVVAHWELATRGGADAKGIVKGRAVEISSEADTWPLLVRAASNRPLDMGLTVQRGGKPPGDARKEFVTGDPAFDAEYCVRVDEIDRAGNLLTERMRQQLLLAHASLDDDGVSILCGPCDGDSMIETVRLAVRVAAELDRASVRVPCAQALEAVRDEWQAFADEAKLATADTPLSMWGAIDGIEVTVQSVRDSFRNFHFEVTTSFREPLGRGFSLKPASSATQFDRTGEPVGHPAFDRNFSLSTTDPVDAARLMGPETRLAVLELRERGLQLRGNDERLWAWVGFNPSQPEQVPRGVQRMVQIAARIANNAERFAPRRRRAEQSVG
;
A
#
# COMPACT_ATOMS: atom_id res chain seq x y z
N MET A 1 -72.24 -21.72 6.87
CA MET A 1 -70.96 -21.58 7.58
C MET A 1 -70.08 -22.74 7.18
N THR A 2 -69.26 -22.52 6.17
CA THR A 2 -68.33 -23.48 5.57
C THR A 2 -66.95 -23.29 6.21
N PRO A 3 -66.23 -24.37 6.59
CA PRO A 3 -64.92 -24.24 7.20
C PRO A 3 -63.85 -23.91 6.14
N THR A 4 -63.04 -22.91 6.45
CA THR A 4 -61.88 -22.45 5.69
C THR A 4 -60.75 -23.49 5.78
N PRO A 5 -60.05 -23.86 4.67
CA PRO A 5 -58.88 -24.72 4.75
C PRO A 5 -57.66 -23.97 5.28
N ILE A 6 -56.92 -24.64 6.16
CA ILE A 6 -55.65 -24.21 6.75
C ILE A 6 -54.55 -24.33 5.68
N SER A 7 -53.87 -23.22 5.38
CA SER A 7 -52.68 -23.19 4.52
C SER A 7 -51.53 -23.96 5.16
N ALA A 8 -50.92 -24.86 4.38
CA ALA A 8 -49.69 -25.53 4.70
C ALA A 8 -48.52 -24.54 4.72
N THR A 9 -47.85 -24.45 5.86
CA THR A 9 -46.60 -23.73 6.07
C THR A 9 -45.48 -24.45 5.32
N ASN A 10 -44.81 -23.73 4.41
CA ASN A 10 -43.58 -24.19 3.77
C ASN A 10 -42.46 -24.27 4.82
N VAL A 11 -42.07 -25.49 5.17
CA VAL A 11 -40.80 -25.79 5.84
C VAL A 11 -39.73 -25.81 4.75
N VAL A 12 -39.04 -24.68 4.57
CA VAL A 12 -37.80 -24.62 3.77
C VAL A 12 -36.67 -25.11 4.67
N GLY A 13 -36.06 -26.23 4.25
CA GLY A 13 -35.13 -27.04 5.04
C GLY A 13 -33.81 -26.36 5.37
N MET A 14 -33.35 -26.60 6.60
CA MET A 14 -32.01 -26.29 7.14
C MET A 14 -30.91 -27.26 6.64
N ASP A 15 -30.94 -27.71 5.39
CA ASP A 15 -29.91 -28.63 4.84
C ASP A 15 -28.73 -27.90 4.17
N GLY A 16 -28.77 -26.57 4.07
CA GLY A 16 -27.72 -25.77 3.41
C GLY A 16 -26.47 -25.50 4.25
N GLN A 17 -26.55 -25.50 5.58
CA GLN A 17 -25.41 -25.13 6.45
C GLN A 17 -24.40 -26.27 6.68
N ALA A 18 -24.77 -27.53 6.43
CA ALA A 18 -23.84 -28.65 6.61
C ALA A 18 -22.83 -28.81 5.46
N ARG A 19 -23.09 -28.21 4.29
CA ARG A 19 -22.22 -28.36 3.09
C ARG A 19 -21.15 -27.27 2.94
N SER A 20 -21.32 -26.09 3.53
CA SER A 20 -20.28 -25.04 3.50
C SER A 20 -19.11 -25.30 4.46
N ALA A 21 -19.28 -26.18 5.45
CA ALA A 21 -18.27 -26.49 6.46
C ALA A 21 -17.02 -27.23 5.93
N PHE A 22 -17.02 -27.74 4.69
CA PHE A 22 -15.90 -28.47 4.11
C PHE A 22 -15.06 -27.68 3.09
N SER A 23 -15.38 -26.40 2.87
CA SER A 23 -14.53 -25.45 2.12
C SER A 23 -13.43 -24.86 3.00
N GLY A 24 -12.80 -25.69 3.83
CA GLY A 24 -11.67 -25.27 4.65
C GLY A 24 -10.44 -24.97 3.80
N SER A 25 -9.70 -23.91 4.16
CA SER A 25 -8.38 -23.60 3.60
C SER A 25 -7.46 -24.83 3.64
N PRO A 26 -6.46 -24.96 2.75
CA PRO A 26 -5.53 -26.10 2.75
C PRO A 26 -4.89 -26.36 4.12
N LEU A 27 -4.73 -25.30 4.92
CA LEU A 27 -4.23 -25.35 6.29
C LEU A 27 -5.18 -26.08 7.26
N THR A 28 -6.48 -25.80 7.18
CA THR A 28 -7.49 -26.50 8.03
C THR A 28 -7.61 -27.98 7.71
N ARG A 29 -7.38 -28.39 6.45
CA ARG A 29 -7.36 -29.81 6.06
C ARG A 29 -6.09 -30.55 6.50
N ALA A 30 -4.96 -29.84 6.61
CA ALA A 30 -3.70 -30.40 7.08
C ALA A 30 -3.64 -30.52 8.62
N LEU A 31 -4.51 -29.81 9.34
CA LEU A 31 -4.49 -29.75 10.80
C LEU A 31 -4.56 -31.12 11.50
N PRO A 32 -5.43 -32.08 11.10
CA PRO A 32 -5.48 -33.39 11.74
C PRO A 32 -4.19 -34.20 11.55
N LEU A 33 -3.55 -34.08 10.37
CA LEU A 33 -2.27 -34.73 10.10
C LEU A 33 -1.17 -34.14 10.99
N LEU A 34 -1.08 -32.82 11.09
CA LEU A 34 -0.08 -32.14 11.92
C LEU A 34 -0.26 -32.50 13.41
N VAL A 35 -1.49 -32.46 13.91
CA VAL A 35 -1.80 -32.85 15.30
C VAL A 35 -1.44 -34.32 15.53
N GLY A 36 -1.80 -35.22 14.62
CA GLY A 36 -1.47 -36.64 14.70
C GLY A 36 0.05 -36.89 14.75
N LEU A 37 0.83 -36.23 13.89
CA LEU A 37 2.29 -36.35 13.86
C LEU A 37 2.96 -35.83 15.14
N VAL A 38 2.49 -34.70 15.69
CA VAL A 38 3.00 -34.16 16.95
C VAL A 38 2.73 -35.12 18.11
N VAL A 39 1.52 -35.69 18.20
CA VAL A 39 1.15 -36.66 19.25
C VAL A 39 2.01 -37.93 19.14
N VAL A 40 2.25 -38.44 17.93
CA VAL A 40 3.15 -39.59 17.72
C VAL A 40 4.58 -39.25 18.15
N GLY A 41 5.10 -38.08 17.79
CA GLY A 41 6.44 -37.63 18.20
C GLY A 41 6.62 -37.56 19.72
N ILE A 42 5.64 -37.02 20.44
CA ILE A 42 5.62 -36.99 21.91
C ILE A 42 5.62 -38.42 22.48
N GLY A 43 4.80 -39.30 21.91
CA GLY A 43 4.74 -40.70 22.34
C GLY A 43 6.06 -41.46 22.17
N VAL A 44 6.79 -41.20 21.08
CA VAL A 44 8.13 -41.78 20.82
C VAL A 44 9.14 -41.29 21.88
N ALA A 45 9.21 -39.98 22.13
CA ALA A 45 10.11 -39.42 23.13
C ALA A 45 9.84 -39.97 24.55
N LEU A 46 8.57 -40.13 24.93
CA LEU A 46 8.19 -40.72 26.22
C LEU A 46 8.55 -42.21 26.30
N ASN A 47 8.41 -42.95 25.21
CA ASN A 47 8.78 -44.37 25.17
C ASN A 47 10.31 -44.58 25.26
N GLU A 48 11.11 -43.71 24.65
CA GLU A 48 12.59 -43.76 24.73
C GLU A 48 13.12 -43.45 26.12
N THR A 49 12.41 -42.61 26.89
CA THR A 49 12.74 -42.28 28.28
C THR A 49 12.27 -43.33 29.30
N GLY A 50 11.71 -44.45 28.83
CA GLY A 50 11.26 -45.55 29.69
C GLY A 50 9.91 -45.29 30.37
N VAL A 51 9.18 -44.25 29.97
CA VAL A 51 7.85 -43.95 30.52
C VAL A 51 6.81 -44.87 29.86
N PRO A 52 6.12 -45.75 30.61
CA PRO A 52 5.24 -46.78 30.04
C PRO A 52 4.04 -46.22 29.26
N VAL A 53 3.66 -44.97 29.52
CA VAL A 53 2.55 -44.27 28.84
C VAL A 53 2.89 -43.92 27.37
N GLY A 54 4.18 -43.86 27.00
CA GLY A 54 4.60 -43.49 25.64
C GLY A 54 3.98 -44.37 24.54
N ARG A 55 3.88 -45.69 24.78
CA ARG A 55 3.23 -46.61 23.82
C ARG A 55 1.75 -46.31 23.59
N THR A 56 1.02 -45.95 24.64
CA THR A 56 -0.40 -45.60 24.56
C THR A 56 -0.60 -44.31 23.75
N VAL A 57 0.29 -43.32 23.92
CA VAL A 57 0.23 -42.06 23.19
C VAL A 57 0.49 -42.27 21.68
N ILE A 58 1.46 -43.13 21.33
CA ILE A 58 1.70 -43.51 19.91
C ILE A 58 0.47 -44.18 19.31
N LEU A 59 -0.14 -45.14 20.02
CA LEU A 59 -1.31 -45.88 19.55
C LEU A 59 -2.54 -44.98 19.31
N VAL A 60 -2.66 -43.87 20.05
CA VAL A 60 -3.75 -42.88 19.85
C VAL A 60 -3.42 -41.87 18.74
N GLY A 61 -2.15 -41.47 18.59
CA GLY A 61 -1.73 -40.50 17.57
C GLY A 61 -1.72 -41.06 16.15
N LEU A 62 -1.36 -42.34 15.97
CA LEU A 62 -1.20 -42.96 14.65
C LEU A 62 -2.50 -42.98 13.83
N PRO A 63 -3.68 -43.36 14.38
CA PRO A 63 -4.94 -43.33 13.64
C PRO A 63 -5.32 -41.91 13.17
N VAL A 64 -5.05 -40.89 13.98
CA VAL A 64 -5.36 -39.48 13.64
C VAL A 64 -4.48 -39.00 12.47
N ALA A 65 -3.19 -39.35 12.49
CA ALA A 65 -2.28 -39.04 11.38
C ALA A 65 -2.69 -39.75 10.08
N ILE A 66 -3.10 -41.03 10.17
CA ILE A 66 -3.58 -41.81 9.02
C ILE A 66 -4.84 -41.20 8.43
N VAL A 67 -5.82 -40.82 9.27
CA VAL A 67 -7.04 -40.14 8.80
C VAL A 67 -6.71 -38.81 8.13
N GLY A 68 -5.81 -38.01 8.71
CA GLY A 68 -5.32 -36.77 8.08
C GLY A 68 -4.69 -37.01 6.71
N LEU A 69 -3.87 -38.05 6.59
CA LEU A 69 -3.22 -38.43 5.33
C LEU A 69 -4.25 -38.88 4.27
N ILE A 70 -5.25 -39.68 4.65
CA ILE A 70 -6.33 -40.12 3.77
C ILE A 70 -7.14 -38.91 3.27
N VAL A 71 -7.47 -37.96 4.14
CA VAL A 71 -8.20 -36.74 3.76
C VAL A 71 -7.42 -35.89 2.76
N ILE A 72 -6.09 -35.86 2.86
CA ILE A 72 -5.21 -35.15 1.92
C ILE A 72 -5.05 -35.93 0.60
N ALA A 73 -4.95 -37.25 0.67
CA ALA A 73 -4.70 -38.13 -0.48
C ALA A 73 -5.95 -38.44 -1.31
N LEU A 74 -7.16 -38.26 -0.76
CA LEU A 74 -8.39 -38.44 -1.51
C LEU A 74 -8.40 -37.46 -2.70
N PRO A 75 -8.50 -37.97 -3.95
CA PRO A 75 -8.50 -37.12 -5.13
C PRO A 75 -9.62 -36.12 -4.99
N ARG A 76 -9.30 -34.83 -5.18
CA ARG A 76 -10.31 -33.77 -5.22
C ARG A 76 -11.34 -34.23 -6.23
N ARG A 77 -12.59 -34.48 -5.79
CA ARG A 77 -13.69 -34.51 -6.74
C ARG A 77 -13.55 -33.22 -7.54
N PRO A 78 -13.37 -33.27 -8.87
CA PRO A 78 -13.38 -32.06 -9.66
C PRO A 78 -14.65 -31.34 -9.24
N ALA A 79 -14.50 -30.08 -8.82
CA ALA A 79 -15.67 -29.26 -8.55
C ALA A 79 -16.60 -29.45 -9.76
N PRO A 80 -17.91 -29.70 -9.56
CA PRO A 80 -18.82 -29.71 -10.69
C PRO A 80 -18.49 -28.47 -11.53
N PRO A 81 -18.36 -28.60 -12.87
CA PRO A 81 -18.06 -27.45 -13.70
C PRO A 81 -19.02 -26.35 -13.26
N PRO A 82 -18.52 -25.13 -12.97
CA PRO A 82 -19.37 -24.07 -12.48
C PRO A 82 -20.59 -24.04 -13.39
N GLU A 83 -21.79 -24.15 -12.80
CA GLU A 83 -23.02 -23.88 -13.55
C GLU A 83 -22.74 -22.62 -14.34
N VAL A 84 -22.99 -22.65 -15.64
CA VAL A 84 -22.86 -21.49 -16.52
C VAL A 84 -23.91 -20.51 -16.00
N VAL A 85 -23.52 -19.73 -15.00
CA VAL A 85 -24.29 -18.63 -14.45
C VAL A 85 -24.45 -17.69 -15.61
N ASP A 86 -25.71 -17.42 -15.95
CA ASP A 86 -26.17 -16.43 -16.92
C ASP A 86 -25.11 -15.34 -17.08
N GLU A 87 -24.50 -15.27 -18.27
CA GLU A 87 -23.35 -14.39 -18.56
C GLU A 87 -23.80 -12.96 -18.31
N GLY A 88 -23.61 -12.48 -17.08
CA GLY A 88 -23.90 -11.12 -16.69
C GLY A 88 -23.21 -10.14 -17.63
N PRO A 89 -23.60 -8.86 -17.62
CA PRO A 89 -23.01 -7.84 -18.49
C PRO A 89 -21.49 -7.98 -18.52
N ASN A 90 -20.92 -8.09 -19.72
CA ASN A 90 -19.50 -8.35 -19.90
C ASN A 90 -18.68 -7.27 -19.19
N ALA A 91 -17.87 -7.67 -18.21
CA ALA A 91 -17.05 -6.77 -17.40
C ALA A 91 -16.20 -5.83 -18.26
N ALA A 92 -15.66 -6.33 -19.38
CA ALA A 92 -14.89 -5.52 -20.31
C ALA A 92 -15.72 -4.42 -20.99
N LEU A 93 -17.01 -4.66 -21.27
CA LEU A 93 -17.90 -3.63 -21.82
C LEU A 93 -18.21 -2.54 -20.79
N ALA A 94 -18.45 -2.92 -19.53
CA ALA A 94 -18.66 -1.95 -18.46
C ALA A 94 -17.41 -1.07 -18.25
N VAL A 95 -16.21 -1.67 -18.23
CA VAL A 95 -14.94 -0.94 -18.11
C VAL A 95 -14.68 -0.06 -19.34
N ALA A 96 -14.96 -0.54 -20.54
CA ALA A 96 -14.83 0.24 -21.77
C ALA A 96 -15.70 1.51 -21.74
N ALA A 97 -16.90 1.46 -21.17
CA ALA A 97 -17.74 2.63 -20.99
C ALA A 97 -17.10 3.66 -20.04
N VAL A 98 -16.50 3.22 -18.93
CA VAL A 98 -15.78 4.12 -18.00
C VAL A 98 -14.55 4.73 -18.66
N VAL A 99 -13.78 3.93 -19.39
CA VAL A 99 -12.60 4.34 -20.16
C VAL A 99 -12.98 5.42 -21.16
N ALA A 100 -14.06 5.22 -21.92
CA ALA A 100 -14.55 6.21 -22.88
C ALA A 100 -15.05 7.49 -22.19
N HIS A 101 -15.70 7.37 -21.02
CA HIS A 101 -16.27 8.51 -20.30
C HIS A 101 -15.21 9.38 -19.60
N TRP A 102 -14.14 8.78 -19.07
CA TRP A 102 -13.12 9.46 -18.26
C TRP A 102 -11.72 9.46 -18.87
N GLU A 103 -11.56 8.96 -20.10
CA GLU A 103 -10.27 8.87 -20.81
C GLU A 103 -9.21 8.09 -20.03
N LEU A 104 -9.61 6.99 -19.37
CA LEU A 104 -8.69 6.15 -18.60
C LEU A 104 -7.79 5.31 -19.52
N ALA A 105 -6.57 5.02 -19.10
CA ALA A 105 -5.69 4.11 -19.80
C ALA A 105 -6.05 2.65 -19.50
N THR A 106 -6.32 1.85 -20.53
CA THR A 106 -6.57 0.40 -20.41
C THR A 106 -5.27 -0.36 -20.19
N ARG A 107 -5.30 -1.40 -19.34
CA ARG A 107 -4.17 -2.33 -19.15
C ARG A 107 -4.36 -3.71 -19.80
N GLY A 108 -5.46 -3.87 -20.54
CA GLY A 108 -5.92 -5.15 -21.09
C GLY A 108 -7.10 -5.68 -20.28
N GLY A 109 -7.98 -6.45 -20.93
CA GLY A 109 -9.12 -7.08 -20.25
C GLY A 109 -10.06 -6.08 -19.57
N ALA A 110 -10.40 -6.35 -18.31
CA ALA A 110 -11.26 -5.52 -17.48
C ALA A 110 -10.49 -4.56 -16.54
N ASP A 111 -9.28 -4.17 -16.94
CA ASP A 111 -8.41 -3.30 -16.13
C ASP A 111 -8.23 -1.91 -16.75
N ALA A 112 -8.38 -0.87 -15.94
CA ALA A 112 -8.18 0.52 -16.34
C ALA A 112 -7.57 1.37 -15.22
N LYS A 113 -6.78 2.39 -15.57
CA LYS A 113 -6.21 3.35 -14.63
C LYS A 113 -6.17 4.75 -15.21
N GLY A 114 -6.47 5.76 -14.40
CA GLY A 114 -6.33 7.16 -14.82
C GLY A 114 -6.61 8.14 -13.70
N ILE A 115 -6.88 9.39 -14.07
CA ILE A 115 -7.19 10.47 -13.12
C ILE A 115 -8.65 10.89 -13.31
N VAL A 116 -9.45 10.84 -12.23
CA VAL A 116 -10.84 11.30 -12.21
C VAL A 116 -10.99 12.37 -11.14
N LYS A 117 -11.36 13.59 -11.53
CA LYS A 117 -11.50 14.75 -10.62
C LYS A 117 -10.28 14.95 -9.71
N GLY A 118 -9.09 14.83 -10.30
CA GLY A 118 -7.81 15.01 -9.61
C GLY A 118 -7.35 13.83 -8.74
N ARG A 119 -8.04 12.68 -8.75
CA ARG A 119 -7.65 11.49 -7.99
C ARG A 119 -7.27 10.34 -8.90
N ALA A 120 -6.25 9.60 -8.52
CA ALA A 120 -5.91 8.35 -9.19
C ALA A 120 -7.02 7.32 -8.94
N VAL A 121 -7.53 6.76 -10.03
CA VAL A 121 -8.54 5.70 -10.02
C VAL A 121 -7.95 4.49 -10.73
N GLU A 122 -8.18 3.32 -10.15
CA GLU A 122 -7.86 2.01 -10.72
C GLU A 122 -9.11 1.13 -10.69
N ILE A 123 -9.36 0.46 -11.81
CA ILE A 123 -10.37 -0.58 -11.94
C ILE A 123 -9.60 -1.86 -12.23
N SER A 124 -9.84 -2.91 -11.44
CA SER A 124 -9.15 -4.18 -11.63
C SER A 124 -10.05 -5.39 -11.44
N SER A 125 -9.68 -6.49 -12.09
CA SER A 125 -10.23 -7.84 -11.90
C SER A 125 -9.13 -8.85 -11.63
N GLU A 126 -9.40 -9.89 -10.83
CA GLU A 126 -8.45 -11.01 -10.68
C GLU A 126 -8.40 -11.93 -11.91
N ALA A 127 -9.47 -11.98 -12.72
CA ALA A 127 -9.61 -12.95 -13.81
C ALA A 127 -10.34 -12.40 -15.05
N ASP A 128 -10.32 -11.08 -15.25
CA ASP A 128 -11.14 -10.38 -16.25
C ASP A 128 -12.66 -10.65 -16.14
N THR A 129 -13.10 -11.12 -14.97
CA THR A 129 -14.49 -11.41 -14.63
C THR A 129 -14.96 -10.55 -13.47
N TRP A 130 -16.25 -10.66 -13.17
CA TRP A 130 -16.78 -10.14 -11.91
C TRP A 130 -16.27 -10.94 -10.70
N PRO A 131 -16.22 -10.32 -9.51
CA PRO A 131 -16.46 -8.89 -9.25
C PRO A 131 -15.30 -7.99 -9.72
N LEU A 132 -15.60 -6.72 -9.99
CA LEU A 132 -14.59 -5.69 -10.29
C LEU A 132 -14.29 -4.85 -9.05
N LEU A 133 -13.03 -4.51 -8.82
CA LEU A 133 -12.60 -3.62 -7.76
C LEU A 133 -12.37 -2.22 -8.31
N VAL A 134 -13.12 -1.23 -7.82
CA VAL A 134 -12.88 0.19 -8.13
C VAL A 134 -12.17 0.84 -6.94
N ARG A 135 -10.92 1.25 -7.13
CA ARG A 135 -10.10 1.93 -6.12
C ARG A 135 -9.92 3.40 -6.50
N ALA A 136 -10.20 4.30 -5.57
CA ALA A 136 -9.88 5.72 -5.68
C ALA A 136 -8.89 6.10 -4.58
N ALA A 137 -7.70 6.57 -4.97
CA ALA A 137 -6.67 6.97 -4.02
C ALA A 137 -7.05 8.27 -3.29
N SER A 138 -6.63 8.37 -2.03
CA SER A 138 -6.53 9.64 -1.33
C SER A 138 -5.45 10.51 -1.99
N ASN A 139 -5.52 11.82 -1.77
CA ASN A 139 -4.45 12.71 -2.25
C ASN A 139 -3.16 12.52 -1.43
N ARG A 140 -3.31 12.07 -0.18
CA ARG A 140 -2.21 11.82 0.76
C ARG A 140 -2.50 10.52 1.50
N PRO A 141 -1.64 9.49 1.38
CA PRO A 141 -1.77 8.29 2.18
C PRO A 141 -1.79 8.64 3.67
N LEU A 142 -2.72 8.07 4.42
CA LEU A 142 -2.77 8.21 5.87
C LEU A 142 -1.63 7.40 6.50
N ASP A 143 -1.25 7.71 7.73
CA ASP A 143 -0.25 6.98 8.50
C ASP A 143 -0.85 6.30 9.73
N MET A 144 -2.14 5.94 9.64
CA MET A 144 -2.96 5.49 10.77
C MET A 144 -3.00 3.97 10.91
N GLY A 145 -2.61 3.23 9.87
CA GLY A 145 -2.80 1.78 9.82
C GLY A 145 -4.26 1.44 9.79
N LEU A 146 -5.04 2.27 9.11
CA LEU A 146 -6.48 2.15 9.06
C LEU A 146 -6.88 1.04 8.11
N THR A 147 -7.86 0.25 8.53
CA THR A 147 -8.62 -0.63 7.65
C THR A 147 -10.05 -0.65 8.13
N VAL A 148 -10.95 -0.26 7.25
CA VAL A 148 -12.39 -0.32 7.42
C VAL A 148 -12.89 -1.26 6.34
N GLN A 149 -13.33 -2.44 6.76
CA GLN A 149 -13.81 -3.47 5.84
C GLN A 149 -15.20 -3.88 6.22
N ARG A 150 -16.04 -4.10 5.20
CA ARG A 150 -17.38 -4.63 5.41
C ARG A 150 -17.30 -6.11 5.80
N GLY A 151 -18.10 -6.50 6.77
CA GLY A 151 -18.17 -7.87 7.29
C GLY A 151 -17.26 -8.13 8.48
N GLY A 152 -16.99 -9.41 8.71
CA GLY A 152 -16.28 -9.89 9.90
C GLY A 152 -14.77 -9.61 9.89
N LYS A 153 -14.14 -9.83 11.04
CA LYS A 153 -12.71 -9.64 11.27
C LYS A 153 -11.86 -10.40 10.22
N PRO A 154 -10.96 -9.73 9.48
CA PRO A 154 -9.99 -10.43 8.64
C PRO A 154 -9.08 -11.30 9.51
N PRO A 155 -8.87 -12.59 9.14
CA PRO A 155 -8.09 -13.51 9.96
C PRO A 155 -6.63 -13.05 10.07
N GLY A 156 -6.10 -13.03 11.29
CA GLY A 156 -4.70 -12.69 11.56
C GLY A 156 -4.41 -11.20 11.77
N ASP A 157 -5.41 -10.31 11.70
CA ASP A 157 -5.19 -8.90 12.00
C ASP A 157 -5.10 -8.66 13.53
N ALA A 158 -3.92 -8.21 13.98
CA ALA A 158 -3.57 -7.93 15.37
C ALA A 158 -3.83 -6.47 15.79
N ARG A 159 -4.32 -5.60 14.89
CA ARG A 159 -4.66 -4.21 15.20
C ARG A 159 -5.86 -4.12 16.13
N LYS A 160 -5.96 -2.98 16.84
CA LYS A 160 -7.06 -2.73 17.77
C LYS A 160 -8.36 -2.60 16.99
N GLU A 161 -9.43 -3.11 17.58
CA GLU A 161 -10.78 -2.85 17.08
C GLU A 161 -11.22 -1.47 17.52
N PHE A 162 -11.79 -0.70 16.61
CA PHE A 162 -12.45 0.55 16.93
C PHE A 162 -13.95 0.40 16.73
N VAL A 163 -14.72 0.80 17.74
CA VAL A 163 -16.19 0.86 17.69
C VAL A 163 -16.56 2.33 17.57
N THR A 164 -17.30 2.68 16.53
CA THR A 164 -17.60 4.09 16.23
C THR A 164 -18.69 4.65 17.13
N GLY A 165 -19.48 3.79 17.78
CA GLY A 165 -20.63 4.15 18.59
C GLY A 165 -21.92 4.31 17.77
N ASP A 166 -21.88 3.95 16.48
CA ASP A 166 -22.99 3.97 15.55
C ASP A 166 -23.43 2.52 15.25
N PRO A 167 -24.54 2.04 15.86
CA PRO A 167 -24.91 0.63 15.77
C PRO A 167 -25.14 0.12 14.34
N ALA A 168 -25.60 0.99 13.43
CA ALA A 168 -25.82 0.61 12.04
C ALA A 168 -24.50 0.40 11.30
N PHE A 169 -23.52 1.28 11.57
CA PHE A 169 -22.18 1.17 11.00
C PHE A 169 -21.41 -0.01 11.60
N ASP A 170 -21.38 -0.10 12.94
CA ASP A 170 -20.62 -1.10 13.68
C ASP A 170 -21.16 -2.54 13.46
N ALA A 171 -22.40 -2.70 13.00
CA ALA A 171 -22.96 -4.00 12.60
C ALA A 171 -22.47 -4.48 11.23
N GLU A 172 -22.17 -3.56 10.32
CA GLU A 172 -21.78 -3.85 8.93
C GLU A 172 -20.26 -3.83 8.72
N TYR A 173 -19.53 -3.08 9.54
CA TYR A 173 -18.10 -2.79 9.34
C TYR A 173 -17.24 -3.21 10.52
N CYS A 174 -16.09 -3.80 10.21
CA CYS A 174 -14.98 -3.98 11.14
C CYS A 174 -13.94 -2.89 10.90
N VAL A 175 -13.69 -2.06 11.93
CA VAL A 175 -12.63 -1.04 11.90
C VAL A 175 -11.42 -1.50 12.68
N ARG A 176 -10.26 -1.50 12.00
CA ARG A 176 -8.95 -1.80 12.56
C ARG A 176 -8.04 -0.60 12.42
N VAL A 177 -7.40 -0.21 13.51
CA VAL A 177 -6.48 0.94 13.55
C VAL A 177 -5.45 0.76 14.64
N ASP A 178 -4.32 1.44 14.54
CA ASP A 178 -3.31 1.45 15.60
C ASP A 178 -3.59 2.54 16.67
N GLU A 179 -4.13 3.67 16.23
CA GLU A 179 -4.48 4.84 17.06
C GLU A 179 -5.99 5.11 17.04
N ILE A 180 -6.69 4.61 18.06
CA ILE A 180 -8.16 4.67 18.18
C ILE A 180 -8.70 6.10 18.11
N ASP A 181 -8.08 7.03 18.83
CA ASP A 181 -8.59 8.42 18.91
C ASP A 181 -8.52 9.13 17.56
N ARG A 182 -7.50 8.81 16.74
CA ARG A 182 -7.37 9.33 15.37
C ARG A 182 -8.47 8.78 14.46
N ALA A 183 -8.81 7.49 14.59
CA ALA A 183 -9.93 6.90 13.84
C ALA A 183 -11.28 7.56 14.19
N GLY A 184 -11.50 7.91 15.45
CA GLY A 184 -12.71 8.65 15.87
C GLY A 184 -12.83 10.02 15.19
N ASN A 185 -11.72 10.74 15.03
CA ASN A 185 -11.69 12.03 14.33
C ASN A 185 -11.91 11.88 12.82
N LEU A 186 -11.42 10.80 12.21
CA LEU A 186 -11.55 10.54 10.77
C LEU A 186 -12.95 10.04 10.40
N LEU A 187 -13.46 9.04 11.13
CA LEU A 187 -14.73 8.36 10.86
C LEU A 187 -15.92 9.15 11.41
N THR A 188 -16.04 10.40 10.97
CA THR A 188 -17.20 11.26 11.25
C THR A 188 -18.52 10.61 10.79
N GLU A 189 -19.65 11.06 11.33
CA GLU A 189 -20.97 10.58 10.92
C GLU A 189 -21.17 10.62 9.39
N ARG A 190 -20.75 11.72 8.76
CA ARG A 190 -20.83 11.87 7.31
C ARG A 190 -19.96 10.86 6.55
N MET A 191 -18.75 10.58 7.02
CA MET A 191 -17.90 9.55 6.41
C MET A 191 -18.54 8.17 6.54
N ARG A 192 -19.04 7.81 7.74
CA ARG A 192 -19.72 6.53 7.98
C ARG A 192 -20.94 6.34 7.08
N GLN A 193 -21.77 7.37 6.94
CA GLN A 193 -22.93 7.35 6.03
C GLN A 193 -22.52 7.15 4.56
N GLN A 194 -21.43 7.79 4.12
CA GLN A 194 -20.93 7.62 2.75
C GLN A 194 -20.39 6.20 2.52
N LEU A 195 -19.66 5.63 3.47
CA LEU A 195 -19.17 4.25 3.40
C LEU A 195 -20.34 3.26 3.34
N LEU A 196 -21.35 3.42 4.21
CA LEU A 196 -22.56 2.60 4.20
C LEU A 196 -23.31 2.67 2.87
N LEU A 197 -23.53 3.88 2.35
CA LEU A 197 -24.21 4.10 1.07
C LEU A 197 -23.44 3.47 -0.10
N ALA A 198 -22.12 3.56 -0.08
CA ALA A 198 -21.26 3.08 -1.15
C ALA A 198 -20.88 1.60 -1.02
N HIS A 199 -21.19 0.98 0.11
CA HIS A 199 -20.65 -0.34 0.49
C HIS A 199 -19.13 -0.41 0.31
N ALA A 200 -18.45 0.70 0.60
CA ALA A 200 -17.03 0.87 0.32
C ALA A 200 -16.18 0.39 1.50
N SER A 201 -14.99 -0.12 1.20
CA SER A 201 -13.91 -0.31 2.17
C SER A 201 -12.94 0.87 2.11
N LEU A 202 -12.25 1.15 3.21
CA LEU A 202 -11.33 2.27 3.35
C LEU A 202 -10.02 1.78 3.99
N ASP A 203 -8.89 2.21 3.46
CA ASP A 203 -7.56 2.01 4.03
C ASP A 203 -6.77 3.32 4.04
N ASP A 204 -5.48 3.25 4.40
CA ASP A 204 -4.60 4.42 4.44
C ASP A 204 -4.41 5.06 3.05
N ASP A 205 -4.44 4.28 1.97
CA ASP A 205 -4.20 4.77 0.62
C ASP A 205 -5.46 5.32 -0.07
N GLY A 206 -6.65 4.97 0.42
CA GLY A 206 -7.90 5.47 -0.12
C GLY A 206 -9.07 4.51 0.03
N VAL A 207 -9.98 4.56 -0.94
CA VAL A 207 -11.28 3.90 -0.89
C VAL A 207 -11.36 2.84 -1.97
N SER A 208 -11.98 1.70 -1.65
CA SER A 208 -12.26 0.63 -2.60
C SER A 208 -13.73 0.22 -2.57
N ILE A 209 -14.33 -0.03 -3.73
CA ILE A 209 -15.70 -0.52 -3.88
C ILE A 209 -15.65 -1.80 -4.71
N LEU A 210 -16.19 -2.88 -4.16
CA LEU A 210 -16.34 -4.14 -4.87
C LEU A 210 -17.68 -4.15 -5.61
N CYS A 211 -17.62 -4.24 -6.94
CA CYS A 211 -18.79 -4.20 -7.81
C CYS A 211 -19.13 -5.59 -8.32
N GLY A 212 -20.38 -6.02 -8.14
CA GLY A 212 -20.93 -7.16 -8.87
C GLY A 212 -21.33 -6.78 -10.30
N PRO A 213 -21.87 -7.73 -11.08
CA PRO A 213 -22.28 -7.48 -12.46
C PRO A 213 -23.18 -6.26 -12.63
N CYS A 214 -22.72 -5.29 -13.43
CA CYS A 214 -23.46 -4.08 -13.74
C CYS A 214 -23.15 -3.56 -15.16
N ASP A 215 -23.97 -2.63 -15.64
CA ASP A 215 -23.75 -1.95 -16.91
C ASP A 215 -22.71 -0.81 -16.81
N GLY A 216 -22.38 -0.22 -17.96
CA GLY A 216 -21.40 0.86 -18.04
C GLY A 216 -21.79 2.11 -17.23
N ASP A 217 -23.08 2.49 -17.24
CA ASP A 217 -23.57 3.67 -16.52
C ASP A 217 -23.48 3.48 -15.01
N SER A 218 -23.87 2.29 -14.52
CA SER A 218 -23.72 1.92 -13.11
C SER A 218 -22.25 1.92 -12.68
N MET A 219 -21.35 1.43 -13.53
CA MET A 219 -19.91 1.46 -13.26
C MET A 219 -19.36 2.90 -13.22
N ILE A 220 -19.82 3.78 -14.11
CA ILE A 220 -19.47 5.21 -14.07
C ILE A 220 -19.92 5.84 -12.75
N GLU A 221 -21.13 5.53 -12.27
CA GLU A 221 -21.62 6.00 -10.98
C GLU A 221 -20.81 5.43 -9.80
N THR A 222 -20.38 4.17 -9.86
CA THR A 222 -19.47 3.61 -8.85
C THR A 222 -18.15 4.38 -8.79
N VAL A 223 -17.53 4.66 -9.95
CA VAL A 223 -16.29 5.46 -10.01
C VAL A 223 -16.51 6.84 -9.41
N ARG A 224 -17.62 7.50 -9.74
CA ARG A 224 -17.99 8.80 -9.15
C ARG A 224 -18.17 8.72 -7.64
N LEU A 225 -18.75 7.64 -7.14
CA LEU A 225 -18.97 7.40 -5.72
C LEU A 225 -17.63 7.15 -4.99
N ALA A 226 -16.76 6.28 -5.51
CA ALA A 226 -15.43 6.04 -4.95
C ALA A 226 -14.61 7.35 -4.83
N VAL A 227 -14.60 8.16 -5.89
CA VAL A 227 -13.94 9.47 -5.90
C VAL A 227 -14.56 10.44 -4.88
N ARG A 228 -15.88 10.41 -4.69
CA ARG A 228 -16.57 11.24 -3.70
C ARG A 228 -16.18 10.85 -2.28
N VAL A 229 -16.15 9.56 -1.96
CA VAL A 229 -15.76 9.06 -0.64
C VAL A 229 -14.28 9.37 -0.36
N ALA A 230 -13.40 9.18 -1.35
CA ALA A 230 -11.99 9.55 -1.23
C ALA A 230 -11.79 11.07 -1.01
N ALA A 231 -12.63 11.91 -1.63
CA ALA A 231 -12.62 13.34 -1.35
C ALA A 231 -13.10 13.70 0.06
N GLU A 232 -14.09 12.96 0.60
CA GLU A 232 -14.50 13.11 1.99
C GLU A 232 -13.39 12.66 2.96
N LEU A 233 -12.60 11.65 2.58
CA LEU A 233 -11.45 11.16 3.36
C LEU A 233 -10.40 12.25 3.51
N ASP A 234 -10.01 12.88 2.40
CA ASP A 234 -9.06 14.00 2.41
C ASP A 234 -9.59 15.19 3.22
N ARG A 235 -10.91 15.40 3.24
CA ARG A 235 -11.55 16.47 4.02
C ARG A 235 -11.54 16.15 5.52
N ALA A 236 -11.85 14.91 5.87
CA ALA A 236 -11.90 14.45 7.25
C ALA A 236 -10.49 14.43 7.87
N SER A 237 -9.46 14.06 7.09
CA SER A 237 -8.07 13.97 7.58
C SER A 237 -7.49 15.29 8.07
N VAL A 238 -8.01 16.44 7.60
CA VAL A 238 -7.60 17.78 8.06
C VAL A 238 -7.82 17.98 9.57
N ARG A 239 -8.77 17.27 10.17
CA ARG A 239 -9.09 17.38 11.61
C ARG A 239 -8.42 16.31 12.46
N VAL A 240 -7.69 15.39 11.83
CA VAL A 240 -7.03 14.29 12.52
C VAL A 240 -5.67 14.77 12.98
N PRO A 241 -5.36 14.73 14.29
CA PRO A 241 -4.04 15.10 14.78
C PRO A 241 -2.98 14.15 14.24
N CYS A 242 -1.70 14.55 14.29
CA CYS A 242 -0.61 13.69 13.88
C CYS A 242 -0.54 12.43 14.76
N ALA A 243 0.19 11.43 14.29
CA ALA A 243 0.47 10.25 15.10
C ALA A 243 1.08 10.65 16.45
N GLN A 244 0.69 9.97 17.53
CA GLN A 244 1.17 10.25 18.89
C GLN A 244 2.71 10.20 18.96
N ALA A 245 3.31 9.28 18.22
CA ALA A 245 4.78 9.15 18.15
C ALA A 245 5.47 10.40 17.60
N LEU A 246 4.77 11.22 16.79
CA LEU A 246 5.29 12.40 16.12
C LEU A 246 4.98 13.71 16.86
N GLU A 247 4.17 13.68 17.93
CA GLU A 247 3.78 14.89 18.68
C GLU A 247 5.00 15.69 19.17
N ALA A 248 6.04 14.99 19.65
CA ALA A 248 7.25 15.62 20.19
C ALA A 248 8.05 16.45 19.15
N VAL A 249 7.86 16.20 17.85
CA VAL A 249 8.55 16.91 16.78
C VAL A 249 7.66 17.89 16.01
N ARG A 250 6.35 17.91 16.32
CA ARG A 250 5.36 18.70 15.59
C ARG A 250 5.63 20.22 15.65
N ASP A 251 6.03 20.73 16.80
CA ASP A 251 6.23 22.18 16.97
C ASP A 251 7.46 22.67 16.18
N GLU A 252 8.57 21.93 16.23
CA GLU A 252 9.77 22.21 15.43
C GLU A 252 9.46 22.10 13.93
N TRP A 253 8.65 21.11 13.54
CA TRP A 253 8.18 20.94 12.17
C TRP A 253 7.38 22.15 11.68
N GLN A 254 6.42 22.61 12.48
CA GLN A 254 5.60 23.76 12.15
C GLN A 254 6.43 25.04 12.09
N ALA A 255 7.35 25.25 13.04
CA ALA A 255 8.24 26.40 13.04
C ALA A 255 9.10 26.46 11.78
N PHE A 256 9.68 25.33 11.37
CA PHE A 256 10.44 25.24 10.11
C PHE A 256 9.56 25.51 8.88
N ALA A 257 8.35 24.94 8.84
CA ALA A 257 7.43 25.17 7.73
C ALA A 257 7.02 26.64 7.63
N ASP A 258 6.75 27.31 8.75
CA ASP A 258 6.39 28.74 8.78
C ASP A 258 7.56 29.62 8.30
N GLU A 259 8.78 29.34 8.77
CA GLU A 259 10.00 30.05 8.33
C GLU A 259 10.21 29.89 6.82
N ALA A 260 10.05 28.67 6.30
CA ALA A 260 10.22 28.33 4.90
C ALA A 260 8.97 28.63 4.04
N LYS A 261 7.88 29.15 4.62
CA LYS A 261 6.59 29.42 3.96
C LYS A 261 6.00 28.19 3.25
N LEU A 262 6.14 27.02 3.87
CA LEU A 262 5.57 25.77 3.41
C LEU A 262 4.16 25.57 3.97
N ALA A 263 3.30 24.93 3.20
CA ALA A 263 2.02 24.43 3.70
C ALA A 263 2.27 23.17 4.54
N THR A 264 1.40 22.91 5.53
CA THR A 264 1.50 21.74 6.42
C THR A 264 0.18 20.98 6.52
N ALA A 265 0.27 19.72 6.94
CA ALA A 265 -0.86 18.95 7.44
C ALA A 265 -0.41 18.00 8.55
N ASP A 266 -1.33 17.69 9.46
CA ASP A 266 -1.05 16.82 10.62
C ASP A 266 -1.22 15.32 10.30
N THR A 267 -2.08 14.96 9.33
CA THR A 267 -2.33 13.55 8.97
C THR A 267 -2.24 13.32 7.45
N PRO A 268 -1.18 12.63 6.98
CA PRO A 268 0.06 12.35 7.71
C PRO A 268 0.79 13.67 8.06
N LEU A 269 1.71 13.64 9.02
CA LEU A 269 2.51 14.81 9.34
C LEU A 269 3.36 15.17 8.11
N SER A 270 3.02 16.26 7.46
CA SER A 270 3.55 16.60 6.14
C SER A 270 3.76 18.09 5.96
N MET A 271 4.66 18.45 5.06
CA MET A 271 4.87 19.81 4.58
C MET A 271 5.20 19.81 3.08
N TRP A 272 4.75 20.84 2.37
CA TRP A 272 5.02 20.98 0.94
C TRP A 272 5.02 22.45 0.51
N GLY A 273 5.74 22.75 -0.56
CA GLY A 273 5.89 24.10 -1.09
C GLY A 273 7.17 24.22 -1.91
N ALA A 274 7.79 25.40 -1.88
CA ALA A 274 9.06 25.63 -2.56
C ALA A 274 10.04 26.40 -1.68
N ILE A 275 11.31 25.97 -1.69
CA ILE A 275 12.43 26.66 -1.05
C ILE A 275 13.39 27.06 -2.16
N ASP A 276 13.69 28.35 -2.30
CA ASP A 276 14.54 28.91 -3.36
C ASP A 276 14.12 28.46 -4.78
N GLY A 277 12.82 28.29 -5.01
CA GLY A 277 12.25 27.84 -6.28
C GLY A 277 12.37 26.33 -6.56
N ILE A 278 12.89 25.54 -5.63
CA ILE A 278 12.89 24.07 -5.69
C ILE A 278 11.65 23.57 -4.96
N GLU A 279 10.80 22.80 -5.64
CA GLU A 279 9.65 22.17 -5.00
C GLU A 279 10.12 21.12 -3.99
N VAL A 280 9.49 21.13 -2.81
CA VAL A 280 9.79 20.24 -1.70
C VAL A 280 8.48 19.62 -1.23
N THR A 281 8.52 18.32 -0.95
CA THR A 281 7.47 17.61 -0.21
C THR A 281 8.11 16.74 0.84
N VAL A 282 7.57 16.77 2.05
CA VAL A 282 7.99 15.89 3.15
C VAL A 282 6.76 15.32 3.79
N GLN A 283 6.75 14.01 4.03
CA GLN A 283 5.63 13.34 4.69
C GLN A 283 6.13 12.24 5.63
N SER A 284 5.44 12.05 6.75
CA SER A 284 5.59 10.85 7.56
C SER A 284 5.05 9.65 6.81
N VAL A 285 5.82 8.57 6.82
CA VAL A 285 5.45 7.27 6.27
C VAL A 285 5.61 6.26 7.39
N ARG A 286 4.61 5.42 7.57
CA ARG A 286 4.66 4.36 8.56
C ARG A 286 5.00 3.03 7.90
N ASP A 287 5.97 2.31 8.47
CA ASP A 287 6.31 0.97 8.00
C ASP A 287 5.39 -0.11 8.57
N SER A 288 5.55 -1.35 8.09
CA SER A 288 4.79 -2.51 8.54
C SER A 288 5.03 -2.87 10.02
N PHE A 289 6.12 -2.38 10.62
CA PHE A 289 6.47 -2.57 12.03
C PHE A 289 6.00 -1.41 12.91
N ARG A 290 5.19 -0.49 12.35
CA ARG A 290 4.65 0.70 13.01
C ARG A 290 5.70 1.73 13.40
N ASN A 291 6.91 1.66 12.83
CA ASN A 291 7.87 2.76 12.96
C ASN A 291 7.55 3.83 11.92
N PHE A 292 7.87 5.07 12.27
CA PHE A 292 7.76 6.20 11.36
C PHE A 292 9.10 6.50 10.71
N HIS A 293 9.02 6.93 9.47
CA HIS A 293 10.11 7.51 8.69
C HIS A 293 9.58 8.75 8.01
N PHE A 294 10.46 9.61 7.52
CA PHE A 294 10.05 10.72 6.64
C PHE A 294 10.57 10.49 5.24
N GLU A 295 9.68 10.64 4.27
CA GLU A 295 10.04 10.70 2.87
C GLU A 295 10.18 12.17 2.47
N VAL A 296 11.40 12.57 2.10
CA VAL A 296 11.71 13.92 1.60
C VAL A 296 11.90 13.82 0.09
N THR A 297 11.12 14.56 -0.67
CA THR A 297 11.23 14.66 -2.13
C THR A 297 11.51 16.10 -2.53
N THR A 298 12.43 16.28 -3.48
CA THR A 298 12.65 17.58 -4.14
C THR A 298 12.63 17.42 -5.66
N SER A 299 11.91 18.30 -6.35
CA SER A 299 11.79 18.23 -7.82
C SER A 299 12.72 19.23 -8.49
N PHE A 300 13.32 18.85 -9.61
CA PHE A 300 14.00 19.81 -10.48
C PHE A 300 12.95 20.65 -11.22
N ARG A 301 13.22 21.95 -11.40
CA ARG A 301 12.33 22.85 -12.13
C ARG A 301 12.10 22.39 -13.57
N GLU A 302 13.14 21.88 -14.19
CA GLU A 302 13.10 21.23 -15.50
C GLU A 302 13.75 19.84 -15.35
N PRO A 303 13.17 18.78 -15.93
CA PRO A 303 13.82 17.48 -15.93
C PRO A 303 15.22 17.57 -16.55
N LEU A 304 16.21 16.96 -15.90
CA LEU A 304 17.61 17.07 -16.31
C LEU A 304 17.85 16.49 -17.72
N GLY A 305 17.08 15.47 -18.11
CA GLY A 305 17.16 14.81 -19.41
C GLY A 305 18.53 14.20 -19.71
N ARG A 306 19.25 13.75 -18.67
CA ARG A 306 20.61 13.19 -18.79
C ARG A 306 20.65 11.69 -18.52
N GLY A 307 19.51 11.03 -18.38
CA GLY A 307 19.44 9.66 -17.87
C GLY A 307 20.01 9.57 -16.45
N PHE A 308 19.93 10.66 -15.67
CA PHE A 308 20.43 10.70 -14.31
C PHE A 308 19.70 9.66 -13.46
N SER A 309 20.45 8.82 -12.77
CA SER A 309 19.95 7.90 -11.77
C SER A 309 20.97 7.76 -10.65
N LEU A 310 20.56 8.14 -9.44
CA LEU A 310 21.34 8.01 -8.23
C LEU A 310 20.68 6.98 -7.32
N LYS A 311 21.45 5.96 -6.89
CA LYS A 311 20.98 4.94 -5.96
C LYS A 311 22.05 4.64 -4.91
N PRO A 312 21.69 4.31 -3.66
CA PRO A 312 22.63 3.73 -2.72
C PRO A 312 23.23 2.46 -3.34
N ALA A 313 24.54 2.30 -3.26
CA ALA A 313 25.17 1.04 -3.62
C ALA A 313 24.65 -0.03 -2.65
N SER A 314 23.93 -1.04 -3.17
CA SER A 314 23.42 -2.12 -2.32
C SER A 314 24.60 -2.82 -1.64
N SER A 315 24.50 -3.07 -0.33
CA SER A 315 25.47 -3.88 0.41
C SER A 315 25.31 -5.38 0.11
N ALA A 316 24.14 -5.80 -0.39
CA ALA A 316 23.76 -7.21 -0.49
C ALA A 316 24.27 -7.88 -1.77
N THR A 317 24.46 -7.15 -2.87
CA THR A 317 24.99 -7.72 -4.11
C THR A 317 25.96 -6.76 -4.78
N GLN A 318 27.23 -7.18 -4.92
CA GLN A 318 28.25 -6.44 -5.67
C GLN A 318 27.89 -6.24 -7.16
N PHE A 319 26.86 -6.95 -7.64
CA PHE A 319 26.41 -6.97 -9.02
C PHE A 319 25.66 -5.71 -9.46
N ASP A 320 25.19 -4.85 -8.54
CA ASP A 320 24.46 -3.63 -8.89
C ASP A 320 25.35 -2.37 -8.98
N ARG A 321 26.67 -2.55 -9.12
CA ARG A 321 27.64 -1.46 -9.39
C ARG A 321 27.68 -1.10 -10.88
N THR A 322 26.50 -0.96 -11.49
CA THR A 322 26.35 -0.63 -12.92
C THR A 322 26.60 0.85 -13.22
N GLY A 323 26.81 1.68 -12.19
CA GLY A 323 27.12 3.10 -12.32
C GLY A 323 28.61 3.38 -12.57
N GLU A 324 28.88 4.50 -13.22
CA GLU A 324 30.23 4.93 -13.55
C GLU A 324 30.87 5.69 -12.38
N PRO A 325 32.12 5.41 -12.03
CA PRO A 325 32.77 6.07 -10.91
C PRO A 325 32.95 7.56 -11.20
N VAL A 326 32.59 8.42 -10.26
CA VAL A 326 32.74 9.88 -10.39
C VAL A 326 34.10 10.39 -9.89
N GLY A 327 35.00 9.48 -9.52
CA GLY A 327 36.36 9.79 -9.08
C GLY A 327 36.44 10.22 -7.62
N HIS A 328 35.48 9.81 -6.78
CA HIS A 328 35.49 10.09 -5.35
C HIS A 328 35.31 8.79 -4.57
N PRO A 329 36.40 8.15 -4.07
CA PRO A 329 36.36 6.77 -3.56
C PRO A 329 35.31 6.50 -2.48
N ALA A 330 35.06 7.45 -1.57
CA ALA A 330 34.02 7.30 -0.56
C ALA A 330 32.60 7.39 -1.14
N PHE A 331 32.39 8.18 -2.20
CA PHE A 331 31.10 8.29 -2.87
C PHE A 331 30.84 7.05 -3.71
N ASP A 332 31.82 6.67 -4.55
CA ASP A 332 31.74 5.51 -5.45
C ASP A 332 31.56 4.18 -4.70
N ARG A 333 32.01 4.12 -3.43
CA ARG A 333 31.76 2.97 -2.54
C ARG A 333 30.31 2.87 -2.07
N ASN A 334 29.67 4.03 -1.91
CA ASN A 334 28.40 4.18 -1.19
C ASN A 334 27.21 4.41 -2.12
N PHE A 335 27.45 4.89 -3.34
CA PHE A 335 26.42 5.25 -4.32
C PHE A 335 26.79 4.72 -5.71
N SER A 336 25.77 4.35 -6.46
CA SER A 336 25.82 4.08 -7.89
C SER A 336 25.16 5.26 -8.61
N LEU A 337 25.91 5.92 -9.50
CA LEU A 337 25.43 7.02 -10.32
C LEU A 337 25.53 6.60 -11.79
N SER A 338 24.44 6.79 -12.53
CA SER A 338 24.42 6.59 -13.98
C SER A 338 23.85 7.83 -14.68
N THR A 339 24.37 8.07 -15.88
CA THR A 339 23.94 9.10 -16.83
C THR A 339 24.07 8.53 -18.25
N THR A 340 23.49 9.19 -19.25
CA THR A 340 23.63 8.82 -20.66
C THR A 340 25.05 9.12 -21.21
N ASP A 341 25.72 10.15 -20.70
CA ASP A 341 27.13 10.47 -20.97
C ASP A 341 27.96 10.30 -19.68
N PRO A 342 28.99 9.44 -19.67
CA PRO A 342 29.85 9.23 -18.51
C PRO A 342 30.52 10.49 -17.95
N VAL A 343 30.83 11.44 -18.83
CA VAL A 343 31.48 12.67 -18.41
C VAL A 343 30.51 13.57 -17.64
N ASP A 344 29.21 13.44 -17.88
CA ASP A 344 28.18 14.23 -17.20
C ASP A 344 27.99 13.80 -15.75
N ALA A 345 28.16 12.50 -15.43
CA ALA A 345 28.08 11.99 -14.06
C ALA A 345 28.95 12.81 -13.08
N ALA A 346 30.23 12.97 -13.40
CA ALA A 346 31.17 13.74 -12.57
C ALA A 346 30.90 15.25 -12.56
N ARG A 347 30.29 15.79 -13.62
CA ARG A 347 29.94 17.21 -13.74
C ARG A 347 28.70 17.58 -12.94
N LEU A 348 27.63 16.78 -13.06
CA LEU A 348 26.40 16.92 -12.29
C LEU A 348 26.70 16.76 -10.79
N MET A 349 27.48 15.74 -10.45
CA MET A 349 27.91 15.45 -9.09
C MET A 349 29.32 15.99 -8.83
N GLY A 350 29.47 17.32 -8.83
CA GLY A 350 30.72 18.00 -8.48
C GLY A 350 31.21 17.70 -7.05
N PRO A 351 32.46 18.05 -6.70
CA PRO A 351 33.08 17.69 -5.42
C PRO A 351 32.24 18.05 -4.18
N GLU A 352 31.70 19.26 -4.13
CA GLU A 352 30.88 19.70 -2.99
C GLU A 352 29.52 18.99 -2.91
N THR A 353 28.90 18.69 -4.06
CA THR A 353 27.65 17.92 -4.10
C THR A 353 27.87 16.50 -3.59
N ARG A 354 29.00 15.87 -3.95
CA ARG A 354 29.36 14.53 -3.45
C ARG A 354 29.54 14.51 -1.93
N LEU A 355 30.23 15.50 -1.38
CA LEU A 355 30.39 15.63 0.07
C LEU A 355 29.05 15.86 0.78
N ALA A 356 28.18 16.70 0.21
CA ALA A 356 26.85 16.93 0.77
C ALA A 356 25.98 15.66 0.78
N VAL A 357 26.05 14.84 -0.27
CA VAL A 357 25.35 13.55 -0.32
C VAL A 357 25.91 12.54 0.68
N LEU A 358 27.24 12.50 0.86
CA LEU A 358 27.87 11.64 1.88
C LEU A 358 27.47 12.05 3.29
N GLU A 359 27.41 13.35 3.57
CA GLU A 359 26.96 13.87 4.86
C GLU A 359 25.51 13.46 5.17
N LEU A 360 24.62 13.51 4.18
CA LEU A 360 23.24 13.02 4.35
C LEU A 360 23.22 11.53 4.74
N ARG A 361 24.04 10.71 4.09
CA ARG A 361 24.17 9.29 4.42
C ARG A 361 24.68 9.06 5.84
N GLU A 362 25.68 9.81 6.28
CA GLU A 362 26.23 9.71 7.64
C GLU A 362 25.19 10.04 8.71
N ARG A 363 24.20 10.87 8.38
CA ARG A 363 23.03 11.16 9.21
C ARG A 363 21.90 10.13 9.08
N GLY A 364 22.14 9.04 8.36
CA GLY A 364 21.17 7.96 8.15
C GLY A 364 20.18 8.18 7.00
N LEU A 365 20.35 9.22 6.17
CA LEU A 365 19.45 9.46 5.05
C LEU A 365 19.86 8.65 3.81
N GLN A 366 18.91 7.91 3.25
CA GLN A 366 19.14 7.14 2.03
C GLN A 366 18.68 7.93 0.80
N LEU A 367 19.61 8.70 0.22
CA LEU A 367 19.34 9.49 -0.99
C LEU A 367 19.26 8.62 -2.25
N ARG A 368 18.26 8.89 -3.07
CA ARG A 368 18.07 8.39 -4.43
C ARG A 368 17.66 9.55 -5.34
N GLY A 369 17.73 9.35 -6.65
CA GLY A 369 17.28 10.37 -7.59
C GLY A 369 17.17 9.86 -9.02
N ASN A 370 16.39 10.59 -9.82
CA ASN A 370 16.25 10.41 -11.26
C ASN A 370 16.24 11.78 -11.97
N ASP A 371 16.07 11.83 -13.29
CA ASP A 371 16.06 13.10 -14.04
C ASP A 371 15.00 14.12 -13.56
N GLU A 372 13.98 13.71 -12.81
CA GLU A 372 12.87 14.58 -12.40
C GLU A 372 13.03 15.08 -10.96
N ARG A 373 13.60 14.26 -10.08
CA ARG A 373 13.59 14.52 -8.64
C ARG A 373 14.66 13.78 -7.87
N LEU A 374 14.96 14.29 -6.67
CA LEU A 374 15.64 13.56 -5.62
C LEU A 374 14.63 13.09 -4.58
N TRP A 375 14.88 11.94 -3.98
CA TRP A 375 14.09 11.44 -2.86
C TRP A 375 14.98 10.80 -1.79
N ALA A 376 14.65 11.02 -0.52
CA ALA A 376 15.41 10.50 0.61
C ALA A 376 14.48 9.97 1.69
N TRP A 377 14.90 8.88 2.32
CA TRP A 377 14.27 8.35 3.53
C TRP A 377 15.06 8.80 4.75
N VAL A 378 14.37 9.41 5.71
CA VAL A 378 14.92 9.86 7.00
C VAL A 378 14.32 9.01 8.10
N GLY A 379 15.16 8.28 8.84
CA GLY A 379 14.69 7.55 10.02
C GLY A 379 14.16 8.53 11.06
N PHE A 380 13.03 8.21 11.70
CA PHE A 380 12.50 9.02 12.78
C PHE A 380 13.32 8.82 14.06
N ASN A 381 13.79 9.92 14.64
CA ASN A 381 14.37 9.93 15.98
C ASN A 381 13.76 11.08 16.80
N PRO A 382 12.87 10.78 17.77
CA PRO A 382 12.22 11.81 18.58
C PRO A 382 13.21 12.62 19.43
N SER A 383 14.43 12.11 19.67
CA SER A 383 15.49 12.85 20.39
C SER A 383 16.23 13.87 19.53
N GLN A 384 15.96 13.92 18.23
CA GLN A 384 16.61 14.83 17.27
C GLN A 384 15.54 15.47 16.35
N PRO A 385 14.63 16.30 16.91
CA PRO A 385 13.55 16.94 16.14
C PRO A 385 14.06 17.75 14.95
N GLU A 386 15.27 18.31 15.04
CA GLU A 386 15.89 19.12 14.00
C GLU A 386 16.44 18.31 12.81
N GLN A 387 16.48 16.98 12.92
CA GLN A 387 17.04 16.10 11.89
C GLN A 387 16.31 16.25 10.55
N VAL A 388 14.97 16.32 10.58
CA VAL A 388 14.18 16.43 9.35
C VAL A 388 14.32 17.82 8.72
N PRO A 389 14.09 18.94 9.42
CA PRO A 389 14.35 20.29 8.87
C PRO A 389 15.74 20.43 8.22
N ARG A 390 16.80 19.98 8.91
CA ARG A 390 18.17 20.02 8.37
C ARG A 390 18.34 19.12 7.14
N GLY A 391 17.71 17.95 7.15
CA GLY A 391 17.68 17.04 5.99
C GLY A 391 17.04 17.70 4.77
N VAL A 392 15.92 18.40 4.96
CA VAL A 392 15.20 19.13 3.91
C VAL A 392 16.05 20.24 3.32
N GLN A 393 16.61 21.12 4.16
CA GLN A 393 17.49 22.19 3.69
C GLN A 393 18.67 21.63 2.88
N ARG A 394 19.27 20.54 3.34
CA ARG A 394 20.40 19.92 2.66
C ARG A 394 19.99 19.27 1.34
N MET A 395 18.82 18.63 1.28
CA MET A 395 18.21 18.10 0.05
C MET A 395 17.98 19.19 -1.00
N VAL A 396 17.44 20.34 -0.59
CA VAL A 396 17.24 21.50 -1.47
C VAL A 396 18.57 22.01 -2.02
N GLN A 397 19.59 22.17 -1.16
CA GLN A 397 20.92 22.60 -1.58
C GLN A 397 21.55 21.64 -2.59
N ILE A 398 21.39 20.32 -2.39
CA ILE A 398 21.89 19.30 -3.32
C ILE A 398 21.15 19.41 -4.66
N ALA A 399 19.81 19.50 -4.64
CA ALA A 399 19.00 19.62 -5.84
C ALA A 399 19.37 20.88 -6.65
N ALA A 400 19.48 22.04 -6.00
CA ALA A 400 19.89 23.29 -6.62
C ALA A 400 21.29 23.19 -7.26
N ARG A 401 22.25 22.55 -6.58
CA ARG A 401 23.60 22.35 -7.13
C ARG A 401 23.60 21.44 -8.35
N ILE A 402 22.82 20.36 -8.34
CA ILE A 402 22.71 19.46 -9.49
C ILE A 402 22.08 20.19 -10.68
N ALA A 403 21.00 20.95 -10.46
CA ALA A 403 20.36 21.75 -11.50
C ALA A 403 21.32 22.80 -12.10
N ASN A 404 22.01 23.58 -11.24
CA ASN A 404 23.00 24.56 -11.67
C ASN A 404 24.15 23.93 -12.46
N ASN A 405 24.60 22.74 -12.06
CA ASN A 405 25.63 22.01 -12.81
C ASN A 405 25.09 21.52 -14.17
N ALA A 406 23.84 21.07 -14.24
CA ALA A 406 23.21 20.66 -15.49
C ALA A 406 23.11 21.81 -16.50
N GLU A 407 22.78 23.02 -16.03
CA GLU A 407 22.75 24.25 -16.83
C GLU A 407 24.17 24.65 -17.28
N ARG A 408 25.13 24.69 -16.34
CA ARG A 408 26.52 25.07 -16.62
C ARG A 408 27.19 24.13 -17.63
N PHE A 409 26.84 22.85 -17.59
CA PHE A 409 27.38 21.81 -18.45
C PHE A 409 26.29 21.26 -19.38
N ALA A 410 25.64 22.17 -20.13
CA ALA A 410 24.65 21.82 -21.16
C ALA A 410 25.15 20.65 -22.04
N PRO A 411 24.26 19.73 -22.46
CA PRO A 411 24.69 18.56 -23.21
C PRO A 411 25.38 19.04 -24.46
N ARG A 412 26.54 18.46 -24.79
CA ARG A 412 27.12 18.69 -26.11
C ARG A 412 26.05 18.23 -27.10
N ARG A 413 25.38 19.17 -27.77
CA ARG A 413 24.46 18.87 -28.87
C ARG A 413 25.24 17.93 -29.78
N ARG A 414 24.89 16.64 -29.80
CA ARG A 414 25.47 15.70 -30.76
C ARG A 414 25.22 16.37 -32.11
N ARG A 415 26.28 16.72 -32.84
CA ARG A 415 26.21 17.24 -34.21
C ARG A 415 25.67 16.14 -35.15
N ALA A 416 24.48 15.62 -34.86
CA ALA A 416 23.89 14.47 -35.53
C ALA A 416 22.90 14.87 -36.64
N GLU A 417 22.75 16.17 -36.92
CA GLU A 417 21.85 16.66 -37.98
C GLU A 417 22.53 17.54 -39.03
N GLN A 418 23.86 17.64 -39.05
CA GLN A 418 24.59 18.42 -40.07
C GLN A 418 25.35 17.57 -41.11
N SER A 419 25.09 16.27 -41.19
CA SER A 419 25.70 15.39 -42.21
C SER A 419 24.69 14.49 -42.93
N VAL A 420 23.49 14.98 -43.19
CA VAL A 420 22.63 14.46 -44.26
C VAL A 420 22.53 15.57 -45.29
N GLY A 421 23.52 15.60 -46.19
CA GLY A 421 23.57 16.42 -47.41
C GLY A 421 23.97 15.52 -48.56
#